data_AF-A0A947WH01-F1
#
_entry.id   AF-A0A947WH01-F1
#
_cell.length_a   1.000
_cell.length_b   1.000
_cell.length_c   1.000
_cell.angle_alpha   90.00
_cell.angle_beta   90.00
_cell.angle_gamma   90.00
#
_symmetry.space_group_name_H-M   'P 1'
#
loop_
_entity.id
_entity.type
_entity.pdbx_description
1 polymer ?
#
loop_
_entity_poly.entity_id
_entity_poly.type
_entity_poly.pdbx_seq_one_letter_code
_entity_poly.pdbx_strand_id
1 'polypeptide(L)'
;MKKIMIILLCAGVFIGGWMIYAKGVMPSVELTVNGFHEHYDKKDFGYIYSDLVSEEFRAALPKNIFMDYMNKVYDTVGKIIEVKRGAWGIFYKDVGLTFNVEYTLKNEKAEMREYFTLVKRGKDWKIFIYDPKVKR
;
A
#
# COMPACT_ATOMS: atom_id res chain seq x y z
N MET A 1 -1.11 -46.33 3.16
CA MET A 1 -0.68 -45.01 3.69
C MET A 1 0.36 -44.32 2.79
N LYS A 2 0.05 -44.08 1.50
CA LYS A 2 0.96 -43.39 0.55
C LYS A 2 0.35 -42.12 -0.08
N LYS A 3 -0.96 -41.89 0.08
CA LYS A 3 -1.68 -40.76 -0.53
C LYS A 3 -1.61 -39.45 0.28
N ILE A 4 -1.35 -39.52 1.59
CA ILE A 4 -1.27 -38.32 2.47
C ILE A 4 0.06 -37.56 2.28
N MET A 5 1.13 -38.26 1.89
CA MET A 5 2.47 -37.67 1.74
C MET A 5 2.62 -36.76 0.50
N ILE A 6 1.78 -36.96 -0.53
CA ILE A 6 1.81 -36.15 -1.76
C ILE A 6 1.06 -34.81 -1.57
N ILE A 7 0.03 -34.77 -0.71
CA ILE A 7 -0.77 -33.56 -0.48
C ILE A 7 0.02 -32.51 0.31
N LEU A 8 0.86 -32.94 1.28
CA LEU A 8 1.74 -32.04 2.04
C LEU A 8 2.87 -31.45 1.20
N LEU A 9 3.39 -32.18 0.21
CA LEU A 9 4.45 -31.68 -0.67
C LEU A 9 3.93 -30.62 -1.65
N CYS A 10 2.72 -30.78 -2.20
CA CYS A 10 2.12 -29.78 -3.08
C CYS A 10 1.72 -28.50 -2.33
N ALA A 11 1.17 -28.60 -1.11
CA ALA A 11 0.84 -27.42 -0.31
C ALA A 11 2.09 -26.58 0.07
N GLY A 12 3.22 -27.23 0.35
CA GLY A 12 4.48 -26.55 0.64
C GLY A 12 5.05 -25.75 -0.55
N VAL A 13 4.91 -26.27 -1.77
CA VAL A 13 5.41 -25.59 -2.99
C VAL A 13 4.53 -24.38 -3.36
N PHE A 14 3.21 -24.46 -3.18
CA PHE A 14 2.30 -23.35 -3.46
C PHE A 14 2.45 -22.19 -2.45
N ILE A 15 2.59 -22.49 -1.16
CA ILE A 15 2.77 -21.45 -0.12
C ILE A 15 4.20 -20.86 -0.18
N GLY A 16 5.21 -21.69 -0.40
CA GLY A 16 6.60 -21.25 -0.52
C GLY A 16 6.85 -20.37 -1.74
N GLY A 17 6.32 -20.75 -2.92
CA GLY A 17 6.45 -19.98 -4.14
C GLY A 17 5.80 -18.60 -4.05
N TRP A 18 4.62 -18.51 -3.42
CA TRP A 18 3.93 -17.25 -3.19
C TRP A 18 4.67 -16.34 -2.21
N MET A 19 5.23 -16.89 -1.13
CA MET A 19 6.05 -16.11 -0.19
C MET A 19 7.36 -15.62 -0.81
N ILE A 20 8.02 -16.41 -1.65
CA ILE A 20 9.24 -16.01 -2.36
C ILE A 20 8.94 -14.90 -3.37
N TYR A 21 7.87 -15.05 -4.16
CA TYR A 21 7.45 -14.02 -5.11
C TYR A 21 7.08 -12.72 -4.40
N ALA A 22 6.32 -12.81 -3.30
CA ALA A 22 5.95 -11.65 -2.51
C ALA A 22 7.17 -10.92 -1.91
N LYS A 23 8.17 -11.67 -1.40
CA LYS A 23 9.44 -11.08 -0.96
C LYS A 23 10.21 -10.40 -2.10
N GLY A 24 10.12 -10.94 -3.32
CA GLY A 24 10.76 -10.36 -4.51
C GLY A 24 10.12 -9.04 -4.96
N VAL A 25 8.79 -8.89 -4.83
CA VAL A 25 8.09 -7.66 -5.23
C VAL A 25 8.06 -6.59 -4.13
N MET A 26 8.18 -6.98 -2.85
CA MET A 26 8.11 -6.07 -1.71
C MET A 26 9.00 -4.83 -1.83
N PRO A 27 10.29 -4.92 -2.23
CA PRO A 27 11.13 -3.72 -2.36
C PRO A 27 10.56 -2.68 -3.31
N SER A 28 9.96 -3.10 -4.43
CA SER A 28 9.32 -2.19 -5.39
C SER A 28 8.02 -1.56 -4.88
N VAL A 29 7.30 -2.28 -4.01
CA VAL A 29 6.12 -1.75 -3.31
C VAL A 29 6.55 -0.71 -2.28
N GLU A 30 7.57 -1.01 -1.50
CA GLU A 30 8.11 -0.10 -0.48
C GLU A 30 8.66 1.18 -1.09
N LEU A 31 9.29 1.12 -2.27
CA LEU A 31 9.68 2.33 -2.99
C LEU A 31 8.49 3.26 -3.29
N THR A 32 7.34 2.68 -3.65
CA THR A 32 6.13 3.47 -3.94
C THR A 32 5.54 4.08 -2.67
N VAL A 33 5.48 3.30 -1.57
CA VAL A 33 4.94 3.80 -0.29
C VAL A 33 5.89 4.82 0.35
N ASN A 34 7.20 4.60 0.29
CA ASN A 34 8.18 5.57 0.79
C ASN A 34 8.11 6.88 -0.01
N GLY A 35 7.94 6.80 -1.34
CA GLY A 35 7.69 7.98 -2.16
C GLY A 35 6.41 8.71 -1.75
N PHE A 36 5.33 7.98 -1.42
CA PHE A 36 4.13 8.58 -0.87
C PHE A 36 4.41 9.33 0.44
N HIS A 37 5.10 8.71 1.39
CA HIS A 37 5.44 9.33 2.69
C HIS A 37 6.34 10.56 2.53
N GLU A 38 7.33 10.50 1.63
CA GLU A 38 8.22 11.64 1.35
C GLU A 38 7.46 12.85 0.82
N HIS A 39 6.57 12.66 -0.16
CA HIS A 39 5.76 13.74 -0.70
C HIS A 39 4.66 14.19 0.28
N TYR A 40 4.16 13.29 1.13
CA TYR A 40 3.20 13.61 2.18
C TYR A 40 3.79 14.62 3.19
N ASP A 41 5.01 14.38 3.68
CA ASP A 41 5.66 15.27 4.66
C ASP A 41 5.97 16.66 4.08
N LYS A 42 6.20 16.73 2.76
CA LYS A 42 6.39 17.97 2.00
C LYS A 42 5.07 18.66 1.63
N LYS A 43 3.92 18.06 1.97
CA LYS A 43 2.56 18.47 1.54
C LYS A 43 2.41 18.54 0.01
N ASP A 44 3.21 17.76 -0.73
CA ASP A 44 3.14 17.67 -2.19
C ASP A 44 2.10 16.63 -2.62
N PHE A 45 0.87 16.83 -2.18
CA PHE A 45 -0.26 15.95 -2.51
C PHE A 45 -0.60 16.00 -4.01
N GLY A 46 -0.19 17.07 -4.69
CA GLY A 46 -0.31 17.21 -6.13
C GLY A 46 0.43 16.11 -6.87
N TYR A 47 1.71 15.90 -6.52
CA TYR A 47 2.53 14.82 -7.07
C TYR A 47 2.00 13.43 -6.70
N ILE A 48 1.57 13.23 -5.44
CA ILE A 48 0.95 11.96 -5.03
C ILE A 48 -0.22 11.61 -5.97
N TYR A 49 -1.09 12.59 -6.22
CA TYR A 49 -2.25 12.40 -7.08
C TYR A 49 -1.90 12.24 -8.56
N SER A 50 -0.89 12.94 -9.10
CA SER A 50 -0.57 12.82 -10.53
C SER A 50 0.24 11.56 -10.84
N ASP A 51 1.14 11.16 -9.95
CA ASP A 51 2.23 10.24 -10.27
C ASP A 51 2.19 8.94 -9.47
N LEU A 52 1.65 8.93 -8.26
CA LEU A 52 1.68 7.74 -7.40
C LEU A 52 0.36 6.96 -7.42
N VAL A 53 -0.78 7.63 -7.53
CA VAL A 53 -2.09 6.94 -7.61
C VAL A 53 -2.37 6.43 -9.03
N SER A 54 -3.24 5.42 -9.13
CA SER A 54 -3.60 4.80 -10.39
C SER A 54 -4.61 5.65 -11.19
N GLU A 55 -4.77 5.36 -12.48
CA GLU A 55 -5.77 6.04 -13.32
C GLU A 55 -7.20 5.80 -12.82
N GLU A 56 -7.48 4.58 -12.36
CA GLU A 56 -8.77 4.21 -11.79
C GLU A 56 -9.07 4.99 -10.50
N PHE A 57 -8.06 5.19 -9.65
CA PHE A 57 -8.18 6.06 -8.47
C PHE A 57 -8.54 7.49 -8.89
N ARG A 58 -7.84 8.06 -9.88
CA ARG A 58 -8.11 9.43 -10.38
C ARG A 58 -9.49 9.56 -11.01
N ALA A 59 -9.95 8.53 -11.71
CA ALA A 59 -11.28 8.49 -12.30
C ALA A 59 -12.38 8.46 -11.22
N ALA A 60 -12.13 7.77 -10.10
CA ALA A 60 -13.09 7.66 -9.00
C ALA A 60 -13.07 8.87 -8.04
N LEU A 61 -11.92 9.51 -7.85
CA LEU A 61 -11.75 10.61 -6.90
C LEU A 61 -11.12 11.83 -7.59
N PRO A 62 -11.88 12.93 -7.80
CA PRO A 62 -11.34 14.15 -8.38
C PRO A 62 -10.20 14.76 -7.56
N LYS A 63 -9.24 15.40 -8.25
CA LYS A 63 -8.03 15.96 -7.63
C LYS A 63 -8.34 16.88 -6.44
N ASN A 64 -9.28 17.82 -6.59
CA ASN A 64 -9.63 18.74 -5.51
C ASN A 64 -10.13 18.02 -4.25
N ILE A 65 -10.98 17.00 -4.40
CA ILE A 65 -11.49 16.21 -3.28
C ILE A 65 -10.34 15.44 -2.60
N PHE A 66 -9.43 14.88 -3.38
CA PHE A 66 -8.23 14.23 -2.85
C PHE A 66 -7.34 15.22 -2.08
N MET A 67 -7.07 16.40 -2.64
CA MET A 67 -6.25 17.42 -1.97
C MET A 67 -6.87 17.87 -0.65
N ASP A 68 -8.19 18.11 -0.63
CA ASP A 68 -8.91 18.48 0.59
C ASP A 68 -8.86 17.38 1.64
N TYR A 69 -9.00 16.13 1.20
CA TYR A 69 -8.87 14.96 2.07
C TYR A 69 -7.48 14.85 2.69
N MET A 70 -6.42 14.92 1.86
CA MET A 70 -5.03 14.83 2.33
C MET A 70 -4.65 15.98 3.26
N ASN A 71 -5.12 17.21 2.97
CA ASN A 71 -4.93 18.35 3.87
C ASN A 71 -5.59 18.10 5.23
N LYS A 72 -6.83 17.60 5.26
CA LYS A 72 -7.51 17.26 6.53
C LYS A 72 -6.76 16.19 7.32
N VAL A 73 -6.26 15.14 6.66
CA VAL A 73 -5.44 14.11 7.31
C VAL A 73 -4.17 14.75 7.90
N TYR A 74 -3.43 15.52 7.11
CA TYR A 74 -2.21 16.20 7.54
C TYR A 74 -2.45 17.17 8.70
N ASP A 75 -3.49 17.99 8.63
CA ASP A 75 -3.80 18.94 9.70
C ASP A 75 -4.18 18.22 11.00
N THR A 76 -4.79 17.03 10.88
CA THR A 76 -5.16 16.17 12.02
C THR A 76 -3.95 15.51 12.67
N VAL A 77 -3.04 14.91 11.89
CA VAL A 77 -1.97 14.07 12.45
C VAL A 77 -0.57 14.69 12.39
N GLY A 78 -0.31 15.58 11.44
CA GLY A 78 1.00 16.23 11.23
C GLY A 78 2.00 15.37 10.44
N LYS A 79 3.28 15.75 10.51
CA LYS A 79 4.37 15.02 9.84
C LYS A 79 4.57 13.63 10.42
N ILE A 80 5.15 12.76 9.61
CA ILE A 80 5.53 11.41 9.99
C ILE A 80 6.84 11.47 10.82
N ILE A 81 6.86 10.82 11.97
CA ILE A 81 8.04 10.68 12.85
C ILE A 81 8.61 9.27 12.74
N GLU A 82 7.74 8.26 12.72
CA GLU A 82 8.12 6.85 12.67
C GLU A 82 7.16 6.07 11.79
N VAL A 83 7.70 5.13 11.01
CA VAL A 83 6.95 4.25 10.12
C VAL A 83 7.22 2.81 10.53
N LYS A 84 6.16 2.06 10.86
CA LYS A 84 6.24 0.61 11.14
C LYS A 84 5.35 -0.17 10.18
N ARG A 85 5.96 -1.03 9.36
CA ARG A 85 5.21 -1.93 8.47
C ARG A 85 4.42 -2.97 9.28
N GLY A 86 3.16 -3.12 8.91
CA GLY A 86 2.22 -4.08 9.46
C GLY A 86 2.03 -5.29 8.55
N ALA A 87 0.80 -5.79 8.49
CA ALA A 87 0.43 -6.93 7.67
C ALA A 87 0.49 -6.60 6.17
N TRP A 88 0.71 -7.61 5.34
CA TRP A 88 0.70 -7.46 3.89
C TRP A 88 0.22 -8.73 3.20
N GLY A 89 -0.18 -8.60 1.93
CA GLY A 89 -0.59 -9.73 1.11
C GLY A 89 -0.62 -9.38 -0.37
N ILE A 90 -0.48 -10.39 -1.23
CA ILE A 90 -0.55 -10.25 -2.68
C ILE A 90 -1.80 -10.96 -3.20
N PHE A 91 -2.50 -10.33 -4.14
CA PHE A 91 -3.79 -10.83 -4.64
C PHE A 91 -3.93 -10.56 -6.14
N TYR A 92 -4.55 -11.50 -6.85
CA TYR A 92 -5.04 -11.26 -8.21
C TYR A 92 -6.51 -10.85 -8.14
N LYS A 93 -6.84 -9.72 -8.73
CA LYS A 93 -8.21 -9.19 -8.86
C LYS A 93 -8.47 -8.87 -10.32
N ASP A 94 -9.70 -8.49 -10.66
CA ASP A 94 -10.08 -8.12 -12.03
C ASP A 94 -9.24 -6.95 -12.59
N VAL A 95 -8.69 -6.10 -11.70
CA VAL A 95 -7.80 -4.98 -12.03
C VAL A 95 -6.31 -5.38 -12.20
N GLY A 96 -6.01 -6.67 -12.06
CA GLY A 96 -4.67 -7.26 -12.17
C GLY A 96 -4.05 -7.66 -10.83
N LEU A 97 -2.71 -7.72 -10.82
CA LEU A 97 -1.93 -8.02 -9.62
C LEU A 97 -1.98 -6.84 -8.65
N THR A 98 -2.44 -7.12 -7.43
CA THR A 98 -2.54 -6.15 -6.34
C THR A 98 -1.69 -6.56 -5.13
N PHE A 99 -1.21 -5.56 -4.41
CA PHE A 99 -0.46 -5.73 -3.17
C PHE A 99 -1.13 -4.90 -2.09
N ASN A 100 -1.57 -5.55 -1.02
CA ASN A 100 -2.14 -4.88 0.14
C ASN A 100 -1.06 -4.78 1.21
N VAL A 101 -0.91 -3.62 1.82
CA VAL A 101 0.06 -3.41 2.90
C VAL A 101 -0.48 -2.41 3.91
N GLU A 102 -0.30 -2.73 5.19
CA GLU A 102 -0.62 -1.86 6.31
C GLU A 102 0.66 -1.23 6.88
N TYR A 103 0.55 0.01 7.33
CA TYR A 103 1.57 0.68 8.14
C TYR A 103 0.93 1.27 9.39
N THR A 104 1.67 1.28 10.49
CA THR A 104 1.39 2.12 11.66
C THR A 104 2.40 3.26 11.65
N LEU A 105 1.89 4.48 11.59
CA LEU A 105 2.65 5.70 11.63
C LEU A 105 2.51 6.35 13.00
N LYS A 106 3.63 6.82 13.55
CA LYS A 106 3.63 7.81 14.61
C LYS A 106 3.81 9.17 13.95
N ASN A 107 2.81 10.03 14.06
CA ASN A 107 2.88 11.40 13.57
C ASN A 107 3.05 12.38 14.74
N GLU A 108 3.31 13.65 14.42
CA GLU A 108 3.52 14.72 15.42
C GLU A 108 2.35 14.87 16.42
N LYS A 109 1.11 14.65 15.97
CA LYS A 109 -0.10 14.90 16.78
C LYS A 109 -0.86 13.64 17.18
N ALA A 110 -0.73 12.55 16.43
CA ALA A 110 -1.47 11.31 16.67
C ALA A 110 -0.78 10.09 16.02
N GLU A 111 -1.21 8.89 16.39
CA GLU A 111 -0.90 7.68 15.62
C GLU A 111 -1.93 7.48 14.50
N MET A 112 -1.44 6.98 13.37
CA MET A 112 -2.28 6.64 12.21
C MET A 112 -1.97 5.22 11.75
N ARG A 113 -3.01 4.45 11.42
CA ARG A 113 -2.84 3.25 10.60
C ARG A 113 -3.18 3.58 9.16
N GLU A 114 -2.30 3.24 8.25
CA GLU A 114 -2.53 3.39 6.83
C GLU A 114 -2.68 2.03 6.18
N TYR A 115 -3.68 1.92 5.32
CA TYR A 115 -3.85 0.77 4.44
C TYR A 115 -3.71 1.21 2.99
N PHE A 116 -2.79 0.55 2.29
CA PHE A 116 -2.61 0.71 0.85
C PHE A 116 -3.06 -0.56 0.13
N THR A 117 -3.84 -0.39 -0.93
CA THR A 117 -3.90 -1.36 -2.03
C THR A 117 -3.13 -0.75 -3.19
N LEU A 118 -2.05 -1.41 -3.60
CA LEU A 118 -1.30 -1.05 -4.79
C LEU A 118 -1.67 -1.99 -5.93
N VAL A 119 -1.64 -1.49 -7.15
CA VAL A 119 -1.88 -2.28 -8.36
C VAL A 119 -0.68 -2.18 -9.30
N LYS A 120 -0.31 -3.30 -9.92
CA LYS A 120 0.81 -3.36 -10.86
C LYS A 120 0.42 -2.71 -12.19
N ARG A 121 1.20 -1.74 -12.66
CA ARG A 121 1.05 -1.11 -13.99
C ARG A 121 2.41 -1.07 -14.68
N GLY A 122 2.61 -1.92 -15.68
CA GLY A 122 3.92 -2.11 -16.30
C GLY A 122 4.99 -2.48 -15.27
N LYS A 123 6.06 -1.70 -15.20
CA LYS A 123 7.17 -1.89 -14.24
C LYS A 123 6.92 -1.26 -12.87
N ASP A 124 5.88 -0.45 -12.71
CA ASP A 124 5.62 0.28 -11.48
C ASP A 124 4.46 -0.30 -10.67
N TRP A 125 4.35 0.15 -9.42
CA TRP A 125 3.17 0.02 -8.58
C TRP A 125 2.49 1.37 -8.49
N LYS A 126 1.16 1.38 -8.52
CA LYS A 126 0.34 2.58 -8.35
C LYS A 126 -0.64 2.37 -7.21
N ILE A 127 -0.91 3.41 -6.43
CA ILE A 127 -1.87 3.37 -5.34
C ILE A 127 -3.28 3.30 -5.93
N PHE A 128 -3.96 2.19 -5.67
CA PHE A 128 -5.33 1.94 -6.09
C PHE A 128 -6.35 2.25 -4.99
N ILE A 129 -5.96 2.07 -3.72
CA ILE A 129 -6.74 2.48 -2.53
C ILE A 129 -5.77 3.02 -1.48
N TYR A 130 -6.17 4.10 -0.82
CA TYR A 130 -5.53 4.65 0.37
C TYR A 130 -6.60 4.87 1.45
N ASP A 131 -6.44 4.24 2.61
CA ASP A 131 -7.37 4.30 3.75
C ASP A 131 -6.59 4.56 5.06
N PRO A 132 -6.35 5.83 5.43
CA PRO A 132 -5.80 6.22 6.71
C PRO A 132 -6.85 6.23 7.83
N LYS A 133 -6.49 5.67 8.98
CA LYS A 133 -7.28 5.59 10.21
C LYS A 133 -6.50 6.17 11.36
N VAL A 134 -6.92 7.35 11.82
CA VAL A 134 -6.33 7.98 13.01
C VAL A 134 -6.77 7.21 14.25
N LYS A 135 -5.80 6.75 15.04
CA LYS A 135 -6.08 6.23 16.38
C LYS A 135 -6.19 7.41 17.34
N ARG A 136 -7.36 7.53 17.96
CA ARG A 136 -7.60 8.48 19.06
C ARG A 136 -7.35 7.80 20.40
#